data_AF-A0A1R3IIJ7-F1
#
_entry.id   AF-A0A1R3IIJ7-F1
#
_cell.length_a   1.000
_cell.length_b   1.000
_cell.length_c   1.000
_cell.angle_alpha   90.00
_cell.angle_beta   90.00
_cell.angle_gamma   90.00
#
_symmetry.space_group_name_H-M   'P 1'
#
loop_
_entity.id
_entity.type
_entity.pdbx_description
1 polymer ?
#
loop_
_entity_poly.entity_id
_entity_poly.type
_entity_poly.pdbx_seq_one_letter_code
_entity_poly.pdbx_strand_id
1 'polypeptide(L)'
;ACTEMIMPTSGNNKESIFPESQWSYARRAEWCNDSYGIDPRPNWITTVFGGHDIYRVLKRYGSNIIFFNGLRDPWSGGGVLKNISESIVAIVAEK
;
A
#
# COMPACT_ATOMS: atom_id res chain seq x y z
N ALA A 1 -3.95 7.76 9.67
CA ALA A 1 -2.78 8.18 8.89
C ALA A 1 -3.01 9.58 8.35
N CYS A 2 -2.17 10.53 8.75
CA CYS A 2 -2.33 11.96 8.45
C CYS A 2 -1.09 12.65 7.89
N THR A 3 -0.02 11.89 7.67
CA THR A 3 1.22 12.39 7.09
C THR A 3 1.43 11.71 5.75
N GLU A 4 2.19 10.62 5.72
CA GLU A 4 2.72 10.04 4.48
C GLU A 4 2.02 8.74 4.07
N MET A 5 1.66 7.90 5.05
CA MET A 5 1.06 6.58 4.83
C MET A 5 -0.43 6.66 4.48
N ILE A 6 -0.77 7.28 3.36
CA ILE A 6 -2.15 7.38 2.86
C ILE A 6 -2.49 6.13 2.07
N MET A 7 -3.28 5.25 2.70
CA MET A 7 -3.76 4.00 2.12
C MET A 7 -5.28 4.09 1.91
N PRO A 8 -5.75 4.31 0.66
CA PRO A 8 -7.17 4.37 0.34
C PRO A 8 -7.85 3.01 0.57
N THR A 9 -8.96 3.01 1.32
CA THR A 9 -9.79 1.83 1.56
C THR A 9 -11.26 2.20 1.41
N SER A 10 -11.97 1.46 0.57
CA SER A 10 -13.41 1.58 0.34
C SER A 10 -14.07 0.24 0.67
N GLY A 11 -15.39 0.25 0.91
CA GLY A 11 -16.20 -0.95 1.08
C GLY A 11 -17.33 -0.99 0.06
N ASN A 12 -17.71 -2.18 -0.39
CA ASN A 12 -18.86 -2.39 -1.27
C ASN A 12 -19.59 -3.69 -0.92
N ASN A 13 -20.89 -3.76 -1.20
CA ASN A 13 -21.73 -4.93 -0.89
C ASN A 13 -21.76 -6.00 -2.00
N LYS A 14 -21.04 -5.79 -3.12
CA LYS A 14 -21.02 -6.68 -4.29
C LYS A 14 -19.90 -7.71 -4.23
N GLU A 15 -18.74 -7.29 -3.77
CA GLU A 15 -17.47 -8.03 -3.71
C GLU A 15 -17.03 -8.24 -2.25
N SER A 16 -17.73 -7.63 -1.29
CA SER A 16 -17.47 -7.78 0.14
C SER A 16 -18.76 -7.86 0.95
N ILE A 17 -18.63 -8.24 2.22
CA ILE A 17 -19.75 -8.30 3.19
C ILE A 17 -19.97 -6.97 3.92
N PHE A 18 -19.24 -5.91 3.57
CA PHE A 18 -19.29 -4.62 4.25
C PHE A 18 -20.28 -3.66 3.60
N PRO A 19 -20.85 -2.71 4.38
CA PRO A 19 -21.62 -1.62 3.82
C PRO A 19 -20.82 -0.79 2.82
N GLU A 20 -21.54 -0.14 1.90
CA GLU A 20 -20.93 0.78 0.95
C GLU A 20 -20.25 1.94 1.67
N SER A 21 -18.98 2.18 1.32
CA SER A 21 -18.23 3.34 1.77
C SER A 21 -17.23 3.74 0.71
N GLN A 22 -17.21 5.03 0.36
CA GLN A 22 -16.27 5.58 -0.60
C GLN A 22 -15.19 6.37 0.11
N TRP A 23 -13.94 6.02 -0.17
CA TRP A 23 -12.80 6.79 0.29
C TRP A 23 -12.76 8.18 -0.36
N SER A 24 -12.39 9.20 0.42
CA SER A 24 -12.21 10.57 -0.06
C SER A 24 -10.95 11.18 0.55
N TYR A 25 -10.05 11.65 -0.32
CA TYR A 25 -8.86 12.38 0.10
C TYR A 25 -9.22 13.68 0.83
N ALA A 26 -10.19 14.45 0.31
CA ALA A 26 -10.58 15.74 0.88
C ALA A 26 -11.07 15.58 2.33
N ARG A 27 -11.96 14.61 2.58
CA ARG A 27 -12.44 14.32 3.95
C ARG A 27 -11.31 13.87 4.88
N ARG A 28 -10.34 13.09 4.37
CA ARG A 28 -9.18 12.67 5.14
C ARG A 28 -8.30 13.86 5.50
N ALA A 29 -8.03 14.75 4.54
CA ALA A 29 -7.19 15.93 4.74
C ALA A 29 -7.81 16.89 5.75
N GLU A 30 -9.11 17.19 5.61
CA GLU A 30 -9.88 18.00 6.57
C GLU A 30 -9.78 17.42 7.98
N TRP A 31 -10.09 16.13 8.16
CA TRP A 31 -10.01 15.48 9.47
C TRP A 31 -8.60 15.53 10.08
N CYS A 32 -7.57 15.40 9.25
CA CYS A 32 -6.17 15.47 9.69
C CYS A 32 -5.76 16.89 10.12
N ASN A 33 -6.22 17.90 9.41
CA ASN A 33 -6.00 19.29 9.79
C ASN A 33 -6.74 19.63 11.09
N ASP A 34 -7.99 19.21 11.24
CA ASP A 34 -8.78 19.50 12.44
C ASP A 34 -8.22 18.81 13.68
N SER A 35 -7.73 17.57 13.53
CA SER A 35 -7.23 16.77 14.65
C SER A 35 -5.79 17.10 15.02
N TYR A 36 -4.95 17.49 14.05
CA TYR A 36 -3.49 17.59 14.24
C TYR A 36 -2.86 18.86 13.65
N GLY A 37 -3.60 19.70 12.91
CA GLY A 37 -3.07 20.87 12.22
C GLY A 37 -2.11 20.52 11.08
N ILE A 38 -2.30 19.36 10.43
CA ILE A 38 -1.39 18.82 9.41
C ILE A 38 -2.14 18.54 8.11
N ASP A 39 -1.54 18.96 7.00
CA ASP A 39 -1.90 18.53 5.66
C ASP A 39 -1.12 17.26 5.25
N PRO A 40 -1.81 16.16 4.91
CA PRO A 40 -1.16 14.94 4.45
C PRO A 40 -0.40 15.10 3.13
N ARG A 41 0.63 14.27 2.91
CA ARG A 41 1.42 14.20 1.66
C ARG A 41 1.11 12.89 0.91
N PRO A 42 0.02 12.81 0.13
CA PRO A 42 -0.49 11.53 -0.39
C PRO A 42 0.48 10.84 -1.36
N ASN A 43 1.30 11.60 -2.08
CA ASN A 43 2.22 11.07 -3.08
C ASN A 43 3.65 10.88 -2.58
N TRP A 44 3.93 11.13 -1.29
CA TRP A 44 5.28 11.08 -0.78
C TRP A 44 5.87 9.67 -0.88
N ILE A 45 5.15 8.66 -0.41
CA ILE A 45 5.61 7.26 -0.44
C ILE A 45 5.81 6.77 -1.88
N THR A 46 4.86 7.06 -2.78
CA THR A 46 4.95 6.62 -4.18
C THR A 46 6.08 7.32 -4.93
N THR A 47 6.40 8.57 -4.57
CA THR A 47 7.51 9.33 -5.15
C THR A 47 8.87 8.84 -4.65
N VAL A 48 9.01 8.62 -3.34
CA VAL A 48 10.30 8.25 -2.73
C VAL A 48 10.65 6.78 -2.97
N PHE A 49 9.67 5.88 -2.89
CA PHE A 49 9.91 4.43 -2.93
C PHE A 49 9.52 3.76 -4.26
N GLY A 50 9.16 4.56 -5.26
CA GLY A 50 8.91 4.08 -6.62
C GLY A 50 7.44 3.75 -6.94
N GLY A 51 6.56 3.61 -5.94
CA GLY A 51 5.12 3.44 -6.17
C GLY A 51 4.81 2.31 -7.17
N HIS A 52 4.13 2.64 -8.27
CA HIS A 52 3.82 1.66 -9.33
C HIS A 52 5.06 1.11 -10.06
N ASP A 53 6.19 1.81 -10.00
CA ASP A 53 7.48 1.40 -10.55
C ASP A 53 8.34 0.61 -9.55
N ILE A 54 7.80 0.16 -8.42
CA ILE A 54 8.57 -0.51 -7.37
C ILE A 54 9.41 -1.69 -7.86
N TYR A 55 8.89 -2.49 -8.81
CA TYR A 55 9.63 -3.58 -9.44
C TYR A 55 10.87 -3.07 -10.19
N ARG A 56 10.74 -1.96 -10.94
CA ARG A 56 11.84 -1.34 -11.67
C ARG A 56 12.86 -0.73 -10.73
N VAL A 57 12.40 -0.05 -9.67
CA VAL A 57 13.26 0.59 -8.66
C VAL A 57 14.04 -0.46 -7.88
N LEU A 58 13.35 -1.44 -7.29
CA LEU A 58 13.99 -2.51 -6.52
C LEU A 58 14.91 -3.38 -7.36
N LYS A 59 14.57 -3.66 -8.62
CA LYS A 59 15.47 -4.41 -9.52
C LYS A 59 16.79 -3.68 -9.79
N ARG A 60 16.78 -2.34 -9.84
CA ARG A 60 17.98 -1.54 -10.15
C ARG A 60 18.79 -1.17 -8.92
N TYR A 61 18.12 -0.92 -7.79
CA TYR A 61 18.74 -0.27 -6.63
C TYR A 61 18.55 -1.05 -5.32
N GLY A 62 17.73 -2.10 -5.31
CA GLY A 62 17.52 -2.96 -4.16
C GLY A 62 18.40 -4.22 -4.20
N SER A 63 18.62 -4.83 -3.05
CA SER A 63 19.18 -6.18 -2.91
C SER A 63 18.86 -6.75 -1.53
N ASN A 64 18.93 -8.09 -1.41
CA ASN A 64 18.84 -8.81 -0.12
C ASN A 64 17.52 -8.58 0.65
N ILE A 65 16.38 -8.71 -0.03
CA ILE A 65 15.05 -8.55 0.56
C ILE A 65 14.23 -9.81 0.31
N ILE A 66 13.55 -10.29 1.36
CA ILE A 66 12.55 -11.35 1.25
C ILE A 66 11.17 -10.73 1.49
N PHE A 67 10.30 -10.82 0.49
CA PHE A 67 8.88 -10.48 0.62
C PHE A 67 8.08 -11.75 0.90
N PHE A 68 7.69 -11.98 2.15
CA PHE A 68 6.78 -13.07 2.51
C PHE A 68 5.33 -12.58 2.57
N ASN A 69 4.41 -13.28 1.91
CA ASN A 69 2.99 -12.97 1.93
C ASN A 69 2.15 -14.25 2.09
N GLY A 70 1.19 -14.24 3.01
CA GLY A 70 0.15 -15.27 3.07
C GLY A 70 -1.09 -14.83 2.28
N LEU A 71 -1.62 -15.66 1.38
CA LEU A 71 -2.76 -15.29 0.53
C LEU A 71 -4.10 -15.12 1.28
N ARG A 72 -4.14 -15.50 2.55
CA ARG A 72 -5.27 -15.24 3.45
C ARG A 72 -5.19 -13.90 4.17
N ASP A 73 -4.01 -13.25 4.14
CA ASP A 73 -3.86 -11.91 4.66
C ASP A 73 -4.46 -10.91 3.65
N PRO A 74 -5.48 -10.11 4.02
CA PRO A 74 -6.04 -9.11 3.11
C PRO A 74 -4.99 -8.11 2.59
N TRP A 75 -3.87 -7.91 3.30
CA TRP A 75 -2.78 -7.05 2.85
C TRP A 75 -1.93 -7.64 1.72
N SER A 76 -2.00 -8.95 1.46
CA SER A 76 -1.19 -9.59 0.42
C SER A 76 -1.47 -9.03 -0.98
N GLY A 77 -2.67 -8.48 -1.21
CA GLY A 77 -3.03 -7.81 -2.46
C GLY A 77 -2.21 -6.53 -2.73
N GLY A 78 -1.67 -5.90 -1.69
CA GLY A 78 -0.77 -4.74 -1.79
C GLY A 78 0.73 -5.11 -1.74
N GLY A 79 1.05 -6.39 -1.57
CA GLY A 79 2.43 -6.87 -1.42
C GLY A 79 3.15 -7.19 -2.74
N VAL A 80 4.41 -7.64 -2.62
CA VAL A 80 5.20 -8.19 -3.73
C VAL A 80 5.05 -9.71 -3.72
N LEU A 81 4.43 -10.27 -4.76
CA LEU A 81 4.10 -11.70 -4.86
C LEU A 81 4.98 -12.46 -5.85
N LYS A 82 5.98 -11.80 -6.46
CA LYS A 82 6.88 -12.40 -7.45
C LYS A 82 8.31 -11.94 -7.21
N ASN A 83 9.27 -12.84 -7.47
CA ASN A 83 10.69 -12.51 -7.42
C ASN A 83 10.99 -11.32 -8.34
N ILE A 84 11.81 -10.39 -7.87
CA ILE A 84 12.23 -9.19 -8.60
C ILE A 84 13.65 -9.38 -9.17
N SER A 85 14.52 -10.05 -8.41
CA SER A 85 15.90 -10.40 -8.78
C SER A 85 16.35 -11.67 -8.03
N GLU A 86 17.59 -12.12 -8.22
CA GLU A 86 18.17 -13.25 -7.50
C GLU A 86 18.23 -13.03 -5.97
N SER A 87 18.39 -11.78 -5.53
CA SER A 87 18.49 -11.42 -4.10
C SER A 87 17.23 -10.73 -3.56
N ILE A 88 16.22 -10.51 -4.40
CA ILE A 88 14.91 -9.96 -4.01
C ILE A 88 13.84 -10.97 -4.38
N VAL A 89 13.53 -11.84 -3.42
CA VAL A 89 12.67 -13.00 -3.61
C VAL A 89 11.33 -12.81 -2.91
N ALA A 90 10.28 -13.38 -3.49
CA ALA A 90 8.95 -13.43 -2.91
C ALA A 90 8.63 -14.87 -2.51
N ILE A 91 8.10 -15.05 -1.31
CA ILE A 91 7.61 -16.33 -0.79
C ILE A 91 6.12 -16.15 -0.52
N VAL A 92 5.30 -16.99 -1.16
CA VAL A 92 3.84 -16.90 -1.06
C VAL A 92 3.31 -18.16 -0.39
N ALA A 93 2.64 -17.98 0.75
CA ALA A 93 1.95 -19.05 1.45
C ALA A 93 0.46 -19.07 1.02
N GLU A 94 0.04 -20.17 0.39
CA GLU A 94 -1.32 -20.29 -0.14
C GLU A 94 -2.37 -20.66 0.92
N LYS A 95 -1.96 -21.26 2.04
CA LYS A 95 -2.85 -21.88 3.03
C LYS A 95 -2.52 -21.48 4.46
#